data_AF-A0A970RKF4-F1
#
_entry.id   AF-A0A970RKF4-F1
#
_cell.length_a   1.000
_cell.length_b   1.000
_cell.length_c   1.000
_cell.angle_alpha   90.00
_cell.angle_beta   90.00
_cell.angle_gamma   90.00
#
_symmetry.space_group_name_H-M   'P 1'
#
loop_
_entity.id
_entity.type
_entity.pdbx_description
1 polymer ?
#
loop_
_entity_poly.entity_id
_entity_poly.type
_entity_poly.pdbx_seq_one_letter_code
_entity_poly.pdbx_strand_id
1 'polypeptide(L)'
;MEPKDMNCWIESGYDGIVFFVGGSEMISQLHVIKRAEYKEIDRNRWSSMPDPQDNGRFGGEIWMWPRIRCHVQIDPMNIRDEPYLCYPFAISVFDHHGKHILSAVLEQTDYRELARMTGEQLKAYTGKTGQRFSDISAVVYLPDERKDFGLYDDEMTLETAREFLLGLVADELDVIGEPVFKGPL
;
A
#
# COMPACT_ATOMS: atom_id res chain seq x y z
N MET A 1 10.65 -0.25 49.79
CA MET A 1 10.48 -1.52 49.04
C MET A 1 10.71 -1.14 47.59
N GLU A 2 11.94 -1.34 47.12
CA GLU A 2 12.34 -0.94 45.76
C GLU A 2 11.79 -1.94 44.73
N PRO A 3 11.36 -1.50 43.54
CA PRO A 3 11.05 -2.41 42.44
C PRO A 3 12.37 -3.03 41.97
N LYS A 4 12.52 -4.33 42.22
CA LYS A 4 13.63 -5.14 41.67
C LYS A 4 13.46 -5.25 40.17
N ASP A 5 14.48 -4.80 39.45
CA ASP A 5 14.90 -5.15 38.09
C ASP A 5 13.96 -6.08 37.31
N MET A 6 13.16 -5.49 36.42
CA MET A 6 12.49 -6.18 35.32
C MET A 6 13.53 -6.60 34.29
N ASN A 7 14.03 -7.82 34.40
CA ASN A 7 14.85 -8.42 33.36
C ASN A 7 13.96 -8.98 32.24
N CYS A 8 13.87 -8.25 31.12
CA CYS A 8 13.35 -8.76 29.86
C CYS A 8 14.47 -9.58 29.21
N TRP A 9 14.29 -10.90 29.11
CA TRP A 9 15.20 -11.78 28.39
C TRP A 9 14.61 -12.07 27.01
N ILE A 10 15.34 -11.68 25.95
CA ILE A 10 15.06 -12.07 24.57
C ILE A 10 15.90 -13.31 24.29
N GLU A 11 15.29 -14.49 24.32
CA GLU A 11 15.94 -15.69 23.78
C GLU A 11 15.67 -15.74 22.27
N SER A 12 16.65 -15.29 21.48
CA SER A 12 16.66 -15.48 20.03
C SER A 12 17.01 -16.93 19.72
N GLY A 13 15.99 -17.80 19.75
CA GLY A 13 16.21 -19.24 19.61
C GLY A 13 15.15 -20.00 18.83
N TYR A 14 14.10 -19.38 18.29
CA TYR A 14 13.13 -20.02 17.38
C TYR A 14 12.43 -18.94 16.53
N ASP A 15 11.85 -19.33 15.39
CA ASP A 15 11.27 -18.47 14.34
C ASP A 15 9.99 -17.71 14.76
N GLY A 16 10.03 -16.98 15.87
CA GLY A 16 8.96 -16.13 16.38
C GLY A 16 9.41 -15.36 17.62
N ILE A 17 8.92 -14.13 17.78
CA ILE A 17 9.12 -13.34 19.02
C ILE A 17 8.02 -13.76 20.00
N VAL A 18 8.40 -14.25 21.18
CA VAL A 18 7.47 -14.61 22.25
C VAL A 18 7.55 -13.53 23.34
N PHE A 19 6.43 -12.91 23.68
CA PHE A 19 6.32 -12.03 24.84
C PHE A 19 5.75 -12.83 26.02
N PHE A 20 6.50 -12.92 27.12
CA PHE A 20 5.98 -13.42 28.40
C PHE A 20 5.65 -12.24 29.31
N VAL A 21 4.37 -12.01 29.60
CA VAL A 21 3.94 -11.09 30.65
C VAL A 21 3.63 -11.92 31.89
N GLY A 22 4.54 -11.89 32.86
CA GLY A 22 4.41 -12.64 34.10
C GLY A 22 3.50 -11.94 35.11
N GLY A 23 2.28 -12.45 35.28
CA GLY A 23 1.38 -12.16 36.39
C GLY A 23 0.43 -13.34 36.54
N SER A 24 0.34 -13.91 37.74
CA SER A 24 -0.44 -15.12 38.01
C SER A 24 -1.90 -14.94 37.57
N GLU A 25 -2.41 -15.93 36.83
CA GLU A 25 -3.78 -16.01 36.29
C GLU A 25 -4.09 -15.11 35.08
N MET A 26 -3.46 -15.36 33.93
CA MET A 26 -4.16 -15.22 32.65
C MET A 26 -3.64 -16.22 31.62
N ILE A 27 -4.58 -16.94 31.01
CA ILE A 27 -4.39 -17.87 29.92
C ILE A 27 -3.63 -17.14 28.80
N SER A 28 -2.42 -17.62 28.52
CA SER A 28 -1.52 -17.07 27.52
C SER A 28 -2.11 -17.34 26.14
N GLN A 29 -2.71 -16.33 25.50
CA GLN A 29 -2.98 -16.38 24.07
C GLN A 29 -1.65 -16.26 23.34
N LEU A 30 -1.06 -17.41 23.04
CA LEU A 30 0.12 -17.56 22.23
C LEU A 30 -0.21 -17.14 20.79
N HIS A 31 -0.08 -15.84 20.48
CA HIS A 31 -0.14 -15.37 19.09
C HIS A 31 1.15 -15.76 18.38
N VAL A 32 1.17 -16.98 17.84
CA VAL A 32 2.18 -17.41 16.88
C VAL A 32 1.95 -16.58 15.61
N ILE A 33 2.63 -15.43 15.51
CA ILE A 33 2.68 -14.67 14.25
C ILE A 33 3.54 -15.49 13.29
N LYS A 34 2.89 -16.43 12.59
CA LYS A 34 3.49 -17.18 11.46
C LYS A 34 4.31 -16.19 10.63
N ARG A 35 5.53 -16.56 10.27
CA ARG A 35 6.24 -15.85 9.19
C ARG A 35 5.43 -16.09 7.92
N ALA A 36 4.58 -15.13 7.56
CA ALA A 36 4.00 -15.10 6.23
C ALA A 36 5.16 -14.83 5.26
N GLU A 37 5.48 -15.82 4.44
CA GLU A 37 6.33 -15.59 3.27
C GLU A 37 5.49 -14.86 2.24
N TYR A 38 5.74 -13.56 2.07
CA TYR A 38 5.09 -12.78 1.04
C TYR A 38 5.71 -13.12 -0.31
N LYS A 39 4.85 -13.32 -1.32
CA LYS A 39 5.28 -13.50 -2.70
C LYS A 39 5.58 -12.13 -3.31
N GLU A 40 6.66 -12.04 -4.08
CA GLU A 40 7.03 -10.81 -4.78
C GLU A 40 6.13 -10.58 -6.01
N ILE A 41 5.76 -9.33 -6.26
CA ILE A 41 5.09 -8.91 -7.48
C ILE A 41 6.07 -8.99 -8.65
N ASP A 42 5.72 -9.78 -9.65
CA ASP A 42 6.35 -9.69 -10.97
C ASP A 42 5.87 -8.43 -11.69
N ARG A 43 6.75 -7.43 -11.76
CA ARG A 43 6.52 -6.14 -12.43
C ARG A 43 6.13 -6.29 -13.90
N ASN A 44 6.52 -7.38 -14.56
CA ASN A 44 6.16 -7.60 -15.96
C ASN A 44 4.71 -8.07 -16.13
N ARG A 45 4.10 -8.60 -15.07
CA ARG A 45 2.71 -9.06 -15.08
C ARG A 45 1.72 -7.90 -15.14
N TRP A 46 2.01 -6.82 -14.41
CA TRP A 46 1.11 -5.68 -14.27
C TRP A 46 1.67 -4.45 -14.98
N SER A 47 1.30 -4.26 -16.24
CA SER A 47 1.69 -3.07 -17.02
C SER A 47 1.07 -1.79 -16.50
N SER A 48 -0.11 -1.88 -15.88
CA SER A 48 -0.92 -0.76 -15.38
C SER A 48 -0.64 -0.39 -13.92
N MET A 49 0.46 -0.87 -13.32
CA MET A 49 0.79 -0.58 -11.93
C MET A 49 1.66 0.69 -11.84
N PRO A 50 1.58 1.49 -10.76
CA PRO A 50 2.57 2.54 -10.51
C PRO A 50 3.97 1.92 -10.34
N ASP A 51 5.02 2.69 -10.64
CA ASP A 51 6.38 2.28 -10.33
C ASP A 51 6.62 2.32 -8.82
N PRO A 52 6.92 1.17 -8.17
CA PRO A 52 7.14 1.13 -6.74
C PRO A 52 8.44 1.81 -6.30
N GLN A 53 9.29 2.24 -7.23
CA GLN A 53 10.53 2.98 -6.93
C GLN A 53 10.41 4.48 -7.23
N ASP A 54 9.29 4.95 -7.79
CA ASP A 54 9.09 6.37 -8.04
C ASP A 54 8.63 7.06 -6.76
N ASN A 55 9.38 8.05 -6.28
CA ASN A 55 8.98 8.79 -5.08
C ASN A 55 7.74 9.67 -5.29
N GLY A 56 7.22 9.77 -6.51
CA GLY A 56 6.10 10.63 -6.87
C GLY A 56 6.54 12.05 -7.19
N ARG A 57 5.78 12.74 -8.06
CA ARG A 57 6.12 14.12 -8.47
C ARG A 57 6.04 15.13 -7.35
N PHE A 58 5.24 14.84 -6.33
CA PHE A 58 5.04 15.71 -5.16
C PHE A 58 5.67 15.14 -3.88
N GLY A 59 6.54 14.13 -4.03
CA GLY A 59 7.17 13.41 -2.92
C GLY A 59 6.27 12.33 -2.32
N GLY A 60 6.62 11.88 -1.12
CA GLY A 60 5.96 10.76 -0.47
C GLY A 60 6.29 10.62 1.02
N GLU A 61 5.74 9.59 1.62
CA GLU A 61 5.91 9.27 3.05
C GLU A 61 6.30 7.80 3.23
N ILE A 62 7.06 7.52 4.29
CA ILE A 62 7.38 6.16 4.72
C ILE A 62 6.56 5.84 5.98
N TRP A 63 5.79 4.76 5.88
CA TRP A 63 5.00 4.19 6.97
C TRP A 63 5.42 2.75 7.21
N MET A 64 5.37 2.28 8.45
CA MET A 64 5.87 0.95 8.80
C MET A 64 4.97 0.21 9.77
N TRP A 65 4.74 -1.07 9.48
CA TRP A 65 4.42 -2.10 10.47
C TRP A 65 5.69 -2.90 10.80
N PRO A 66 5.70 -3.75 11.85
CA PRO A 66 6.91 -4.47 12.27
C PRO A 66 7.63 -5.31 11.18
N ARG A 67 6.94 -5.70 10.10
CA ARG A 67 7.50 -6.58 9.05
C ARG A 67 7.36 -6.05 7.62
N ILE A 68 6.65 -4.94 7.44
CA ILE A 68 6.42 -4.34 6.13
C ILE A 68 6.65 -2.84 6.18
N ARG A 69 7.21 -2.33 5.09
CA ARG A 69 7.48 -0.91 4.87
C ARG A 69 6.61 -0.45 3.71
N CYS A 70 5.87 0.61 3.94
CA CYS A 70 4.97 1.21 2.97
C CYS A 70 5.56 2.53 2.49
N HIS A 71 5.63 2.68 1.18
CA HIS A 71 6.02 3.91 0.49
C HIS A 71 4.75 4.54 -0.05
N VAL A 72 4.26 5.57 0.62
CA VAL A 72 3.17 6.42 0.14
C VAL A 72 3.76 7.36 -0.91
N GLN A 73 3.17 7.38 -2.10
CA GLN A 73 3.64 8.09 -3.28
C GLN A 73 2.55 9.05 -3.75
N ILE A 74 2.91 10.29 -4.08
CA ILE A 74 1.97 11.30 -4.58
C ILE A 74 2.24 11.56 -6.06
N ASP A 75 1.27 11.21 -6.91
CA ASP A 75 1.39 11.24 -8.38
C ASP A 75 2.63 10.48 -8.92
N PRO A 76 2.84 9.18 -8.57
CA PRO A 76 3.89 8.38 -9.18
C PRO A 76 3.59 8.07 -10.65
N MET A 77 4.64 7.82 -11.41
CA MET A 77 4.54 7.35 -12.78
C MET A 77 4.08 5.89 -12.84
N ASN A 78 3.44 5.54 -13.95
CA ASN A 78 3.22 4.14 -14.30
C ASN A 78 4.56 3.43 -14.57
N ILE A 79 4.66 2.16 -14.20
CA ILE A 79 5.88 1.35 -14.33
C ILE A 79 6.36 1.16 -15.78
N ARG A 80 5.49 1.39 -16.76
CA ARG A 80 5.78 1.36 -18.20
C ARG A 80 5.64 2.72 -18.88
N ASP A 81 5.54 3.80 -18.09
CA ASP A 81 5.36 5.16 -18.61
C ASP A 81 4.13 5.28 -19.52
N GLU A 82 3.03 4.58 -19.20
CA GLU A 82 1.75 4.72 -19.88
C GLU A 82 1.05 6.02 -19.42
N PRO A 83 1.02 7.09 -20.24
CA PRO A 83 0.69 8.44 -19.77
C PRO A 83 -0.81 8.67 -19.56
N TYR A 84 -1.66 7.77 -20.06
CA TYR A 84 -3.11 7.86 -19.90
C TYR A 84 -3.60 7.35 -18.55
N LEU A 85 -2.77 6.60 -17.82
CA LEU A 85 -3.09 6.06 -16.51
C LEU A 85 -2.41 6.89 -15.43
N CYS A 86 -3.19 7.43 -14.51
CA CYS A 86 -2.72 8.32 -13.47
C CYS A 86 -3.05 7.74 -12.09
N TYR A 87 -2.18 7.98 -11.11
CA TYR A 87 -2.38 7.55 -9.73
C TYR A 87 -2.24 8.77 -8.82
N PRO A 88 -3.33 9.45 -8.42
CA PRO A 88 -3.23 10.54 -7.46
C PRO A 88 -2.44 10.16 -6.21
N PHE A 89 -2.69 8.95 -5.70
CA PHE A 89 -1.99 8.36 -4.57
C PHE A 89 -1.77 6.86 -4.81
N ALA A 90 -0.62 6.37 -4.36
CA ALA A 90 -0.30 4.95 -4.32
C ALA A 90 0.46 4.62 -3.03
N ILE A 91 0.35 3.38 -2.59
CA ILE A 91 1.19 2.79 -1.54
C ILE A 91 1.85 1.55 -2.10
N SER A 92 3.17 1.60 -2.23
CA SER A 92 4.00 0.45 -2.58
C SER A 92 4.52 -0.21 -1.30
N VAL A 93 4.25 -1.50 -1.13
CA VAL A 93 4.55 -2.24 0.09
C VAL A 93 5.71 -3.20 -0.12
N PHE A 94 6.67 -3.13 0.79
CA PHE A 94 7.87 -3.95 0.78
C PHE A 94 7.95 -4.80 2.04
N ASP A 95 8.35 -6.06 1.89
CA ASP A 95 8.69 -6.88 3.05
C ASP A 95 10.04 -6.45 3.67
N HIS A 96 10.40 -7.08 4.79
CA HIS A 96 11.68 -6.87 5.47
C HIS A 96 12.94 -7.25 4.65
N HIS A 97 12.78 -7.97 3.55
CA HIS A 97 13.86 -8.28 2.59
C HIS A 97 13.92 -7.27 1.44
N GLY A 98 13.01 -6.30 1.39
CA GLY A 98 12.93 -5.31 0.32
C GLY A 98 12.22 -5.82 -0.93
N LYS A 99 11.53 -6.96 -0.88
CA LYS A 99 10.70 -7.44 -1.99
C LYS A 99 9.44 -6.60 -2.07
N HIS A 100 9.05 -6.21 -3.29
CA HIS A 100 7.77 -5.53 -3.52
C HIS A 100 6.64 -6.55 -3.53
N ILE A 101 5.70 -6.45 -2.60
CA ILE A 101 4.72 -7.53 -2.33
C ILE A 101 3.27 -7.12 -2.62
N LEU A 102 2.97 -5.82 -2.61
CA LEU A 102 1.62 -5.27 -2.81
C LEU A 102 1.72 -3.81 -3.27
N SER A 103 0.85 -3.38 -4.20
CA SER A 103 0.57 -1.95 -4.41
C SER A 103 -0.92 -1.66 -4.23
N ALA A 104 -1.28 -0.79 -3.30
CA ALA A 104 -2.63 -0.25 -3.16
C ALA A 104 -2.68 1.14 -3.80
N VAL A 105 -3.65 1.40 -4.68
CA VAL A 105 -3.65 2.62 -5.49
C VAL A 105 -5.03 3.22 -5.63
N LEU A 106 -5.04 4.54 -5.80
CA LEU A 106 -6.17 5.26 -6.40
C LEU A 106 -5.83 5.48 -7.87
N GLU A 107 -6.59 4.86 -8.76
CA GLU A 107 -6.34 4.81 -10.21
C GLU A 107 -7.39 5.66 -10.96
N GLN A 108 -6.95 6.43 -11.94
CA GLN A 108 -7.82 7.15 -12.86
C GLN A 108 -7.22 7.20 -14.27
N THR A 109 -8.08 7.37 -15.27
CA THR A 109 -7.67 7.56 -16.67
C THR A 109 -7.73 9.04 -17.07
N ASP A 110 -6.66 9.60 -17.63
CA ASP A 110 -6.70 10.89 -18.34
C ASP A 110 -7.26 10.66 -19.76
N TYR A 111 -8.51 11.05 -19.96
CA TYR A 111 -9.19 10.88 -21.25
C TYR A 111 -8.56 11.67 -22.39
N ARG A 112 -7.78 12.72 -22.09
CA ARG A 112 -7.09 13.50 -23.13
C ARG A 112 -5.90 12.74 -23.68
N GLU A 113 -5.11 12.13 -22.80
CA GLU A 113 -3.99 11.29 -23.20
C GLU A 113 -4.48 10.02 -23.88
N LEU A 114 -5.53 9.39 -23.36
CA LEU A 114 -6.15 8.23 -24.00
C LEU A 114 -6.62 8.57 -25.43
N ALA A 115 -7.38 9.66 -25.60
CA ALA A 115 -7.83 10.11 -26.92
C ALA A 115 -6.67 10.42 -27.87
N ARG A 116 -5.59 11.04 -27.38
CA ARG A 116 -4.39 11.32 -28.16
C ARG A 116 -3.71 10.04 -28.63
N MET A 117 -3.65 9.02 -27.78
CA MET A 117 -3.02 7.73 -28.09
C MET A 117 -3.86 6.88 -29.04
N THR A 118 -5.18 6.89 -28.91
CA THR A 118 -6.10 6.10 -29.77
C THR A 118 -6.47 6.80 -31.08
N GLY A 119 -6.25 8.12 -31.17
CA GLY A 119 -6.68 8.94 -32.31
C GLY A 119 -8.19 9.22 -32.30
N GLU A 120 -8.89 8.88 -31.21
CA GLU A 120 -10.32 9.13 -31.06
C GLU A 120 -10.61 10.56 -30.59
N GLN A 121 -11.86 11.00 -30.77
CA GLN A 121 -12.29 12.30 -30.25
C GLN A 121 -12.54 12.20 -28.74
N LEU A 122 -12.07 13.19 -27.97
CA LEU A 122 -12.28 13.26 -26.51
C LEU A 122 -13.76 13.09 -26.08
N LYS A 123 -14.71 13.53 -26.92
CA LYS A 123 -16.15 13.38 -26.68
C LYS A 123 -16.62 11.93 -26.60
N ALA A 124 -15.87 10.98 -27.19
CA ALA A 124 -16.16 9.56 -27.11
C ALA A 124 -16.02 9.03 -25.68
N TYR A 125 -15.08 9.57 -24.89
CA TYR A 125 -14.82 9.17 -23.51
C TYR A 125 -15.61 10.00 -22.49
N THR A 126 -15.75 11.31 -22.75
CA THR A 126 -16.31 12.26 -21.78
C THR A 126 -17.82 12.46 -21.93
N GLY A 127 -18.43 11.90 -22.97
CA GLY A 127 -19.86 12.02 -23.25
C GLY A 127 -20.32 13.48 -23.23
N LYS A 128 -21.27 13.79 -22.33
CA LYS A 128 -21.79 15.15 -22.11
C LYS A 128 -21.15 15.87 -20.91
N THR A 129 -20.44 15.17 -20.03
CA THR A 129 -19.91 15.75 -18.79
C THR A 129 -18.70 16.62 -19.05
N GLY A 130 -17.95 16.34 -20.13
CA GLY A 130 -16.74 17.07 -20.50
C GLY A 130 -15.61 16.92 -19.46
N GLN A 131 -15.73 15.95 -18.54
CA GLN A 131 -14.74 15.70 -17.50
C GLN A 131 -13.42 15.26 -18.11
N ARG A 132 -12.31 15.69 -17.51
CA ARG A 132 -10.97 15.36 -18.00
C ARG A 132 -10.55 13.94 -17.65
N PHE A 133 -10.88 13.51 -16.44
CA PHE A 133 -10.47 12.22 -15.89
C PHE A 133 -11.69 11.31 -15.70
N SER A 134 -11.44 10.01 -15.65
CA SER A 134 -12.43 9.05 -15.14
C SER A 134 -12.71 9.29 -13.66
N ASP A 135 -13.76 8.65 -13.15
CA ASP A 135 -13.90 8.45 -11.72
C ASP A 135 -12.68 7.68 -11.17
N ILE A 136 -12.38 7.89 -9.90
CA ILE A 136 -11.22 7.32 -9.23
C ILE A 136 -11.61 5.96 -8.68
N SER A 137 -10.84 4.93 -9.03
CA SER A 137 -11.07 3.56 -8.59
C SER A 137 -9.98 3.13 -7.60
N ALA A 138 -10.38 2.44 -6.54
CA ALA A 138 -9.47 1.84 -5.57
C ALA A 138 -9.07 0.45 -6.04
N VAL A 139 -7.77 0.21 -6.19
CA VAL A 139 -7.24 -1.02 -6.79
C VAL A 139 -6.08 -1.54 -5.96
N VAL A 140 -6.00 -2.85 -5.77
CA VAL A 140 -4.84 -3.51 -5.16
C VAL A 140 -4.22 -4.47 -6.16
N TYR A 141 -2.93 -4.26 -6.44
CA TYR A 141 -2.08 -5.15 -7.20
C TYR A 141 -1.39 -6.11 -6.23
N LEU A 142 -1.65 -7.41 -6.40
CA LEU A 142 -1.01 -8.52 -5.69
C LEU A 142 -0.15 -9.32 -6.67
N PRO A 143 0.70 -10.25 -6.19
CA PRO A 143 1.56 -11.05 -7.06
C PRO A 143 0.79 -11.86 -8.12
N ASP A 144 -0.42 -12.29 -7.77
CA ASP A 144 -1.22 -13.18 -8.61
C ASP A 144 -2.57 -12.63 -9.08
N GLU A 145 -3.01 -11.51 -8.52
CA GLU A 145 -4.30 -10.92 -8.86
C GLU A 145 -4.28 -9.40 -8.78
N ARG A 146 -5.22 -8.78 -9.50
CA ARG A 146 -5.57 -7.35 -9.36
C ARG A 146 -6.99 -7.32 -8.81
N LYS A 147 -7.15 -6.77 -7.62
CA LYS A 147 -8.46 -6.61 -6.96
C LYS A 147 -8.96 -5.18 -7.18
N ASP A 148 -10.24 -5.07 -7.49
CA ASP A 148 -10.93 -3.80 -7.69
C ASP A 148 -11.92 -3.61 -6.54
N PHE A 149 -11.76 -2.52 -5.79
CA PHE A 149 -12.58 -2.17 -4.63
C PHE A 149 -13.67 -1.15 -5.00
N GLY A 150 -13.83 -0.81 -6.28
CA GLY A 150 -14.81 0.13 -6.76
C GLY A 150 -14.34 1.58 -6.66
N LEU A 151 -15.31 2.50 -6.66
CA LEU A 151 -15.04 3.93 -6.68
C LEU A 151 -14.59 4.45 -5.31
N TYR A 152 -13.61 5.34 -5.32
CA TYR A 152 -13.23 6.15 -4.16
C TYR A 152 -14.05 7.44 -4.17
N ASP A 153 -14.84 7.65 -3.13
CA ASP A 153 -15.80 8.77 -3.02
C ASP A 153 -15.49 9.77 -1.89
N ASP A 154 -14.43 9.52 -1.12
CA ASP A 154 -13.94 10.42 -0.09
C ASP A 154 -13.23 11.66 -0.67
N GLU A 155 -12.96 12.65 0.19
CA GLU A 155 -12.16 13.82 -0.20
C GLU A 155 -10.75 13.38 -0.63
N MET A 156 -10.23 13.99 -1.70
CA MET A 156 -8.92 13.68 -2.26
C MET A 156 -7.82 14.50 -1.57
N THR A 157 -7.50 14.16 -0.33
CA THR A 157 -6.37 14.72 0.43
C THR A 157 -5.33 13.64 0.70
N LEU A 158 -4.09 14.03 1.01
CA LEU A 158 -3.05 13.07 1.39
C LEU A 158 -3.46 12.25 2.63
N GLU A 159 -4.11 12.89 3.61
CA GLU A 159 -4.51 12.23 4.85
C GLU A 159 -5.57 11.16 4.62
N THR A 160 -6.66 11.52 3.96
CA THR A 160 -7.78 10.61 3.67
C THR A 160 -7.37 9.48 2.73
N ALA A 161 -6.64 9.79 1.65
CA ALA A 161 -6.16 8.78 0.71
C ALA A 161 -5.18 7.81 1.37
N ARG A 162 -4.27 8.31 2.22
CA ARG A 162 -3.32 7.48 2.95
C ARG A 162 -4.04 6.55 3.92
N GLU A 163 -4.96 7.06 4.73
CA GLU A 163 -5.71 6.25 5.70
C GLU A 163 -6.48 5.12 5.00
N PHE A 164 -7.18 5.46 3.92
CA PHE A 164 -7.89 4.50 3.09
C PHE A 164 -6.96 3.42 2.51
N LEU A 165 -5.87 3.82 1.85
CA LEU A 165 -4.94 2.88 1.23
C LEU A 165 -4.19 2.02 2.26
N LEU A 166 -3.81 2.58 3.41
CA LEU A 166 -3.22 1.80 4.51
C LEU A 166 -4.22 0.79 5.09
N GLY A 167 -5.51 1.15 5.15
CA GLY A 167 -6.58 0.22 5.50
C GLY A 167 -6.64 -0.97 4.54
N LEU A 168 -6.63 -0.71 3.23
CA LEU A 168 -6.58 -1.78 2.21
C LEU A 168 -5.33 -2.65 2.35
N VAL A 169 -4.16 -2.05 2.58
CA VAL A 169 -2.92 -2.81 2.83
C VAL A 169 -3.09 -3.70 4.06
N ALA A 170 -3.71 -3.19 5.12
CA ALA A 170 -3.83 -3.92 6.37
C ALA A 170 -4.76 -5.12 6.24
N ASP A 171 -5.91 -4.93 5.58
CA ASP A 171 -6.87 -6.00 5.29
C ASP A 171 -6.27 -7.07 4.38
N GLU A 172 -5.56 -6.67 3.32
CA GLU A 172 -4.99 -7.60 2.33
C GLU A 172 -3.81 -8.41 2.86
N LEU A 173 -3.04 -7.87 3.81
CA LEU A 173 -1.89 -8.54 4.40
C LEU A 173 -2.15 -9.12 5.80
N ASP A 174 -3.38 -9.00 6.32
CA ASP A 174 -3.80 -9.41 7.67
C ASP A 174 -2.83 -8.89 8.75
N VAL A 175 -2.46 -7.61 8.66
CA VAL A 175 -1.57 -6.97 9.64
C VAL A 175 -2.38 -6.29 10.73
N ILE A 176 -1.92 -6.42 11.97
CA ILE A 176 -2.62 -5.91 13.15
C ILE A 176 -1.91 -4.68 13.69
N GLY A 177 -2.71 -3.68 14.10
CA GLY A 177 -2.27 -2.47 14.75
C GLY A 177 -1.97 -1.33 13.77
N GLU A 178 -1.60 -0.18 14.32
CA GLU A 178 -1.41 1.03 13.54
C GLU A 178 -0.02 1.09 12.89
N PRO A 179 0.08 1.54 11.63
CA PRO A 179 1.35 1.84 11.01
C PRO A 179 1.99 3.07 11.65
N VAL A 180 3.33 3.07 11.72
CA VAL A 180 4.11 4.17 12.30
C VAL A 180 4.76 4.98 11.20
N PHE A 181 4.51 6.29 11.18
CA PHE A 181 5.21 7.24 10.31
C PHE A 181 6.72 7.27 10.65
N LYS A 182 7.57 7.19 9.62
CA LYS A 182 9.03 7.20 9.75
C LYS A 182 9.70 8.42 9.15
N GLY A 183 9.04 9.13 8.25
CA GLY A 183 9.59 10.31 7.60
C GLY A 183 9.17 10.41 6.14
N PRO A 184 9.63 11.46 5.45
CA PRO A 184 9.43 11.60 4.01
C PRO A 184 10.17 10.50 3.23
N LEU A 185 9.66 10.21 2.03
CA LEU A 185 10.24 9.27 1.06
C LEU A 185 11.40 9.88 0.25
#